data_AF-A0A517PFX5-F1
#
_entry.id   AF-A0A517PFX5-F1
#
_cell.length_a   1.000
_cell.length_b   1.000
_cell.length_c   1.000
_cell.angle_alpha   90.00
_cell.angle_beta   90.00
_cell.angle_gamma   90.00
#
_symmetry.space_group_name_H-M   'P 1'
#
loop_
_entity.id
_entity.type
_entity.pdbx_description
1 polymer ?
#
loop_
_entity_poly.entity_id
_entity_poly.type
_entity_poly.pdbx_seq_one_letter_code
_entity_poly.pdbx_strand_id
1 'polypeptide(L)'
;MGYRAFYCCYKTDETLSAEEACEMDLSVAADRILELLQGDEDFFGLIDDHNNTLQFLRNGETIWMEIPIPDKQGSYGKYIPLNEVSSLVAALPAQIDLNDFSEMQFQPW
;
A
#
# COMPACT_ATOMS: atom_id res chain seq x y z
N MET A 1 -16.90 0.97 -6.95
CA MET A 1 -15.70 0.14 -6.67
C MET A 1 -14.75 1.10 -6.01
N GLY A 2 -14.71 1.07 -4.69
CA GLY A 2 -14.02 2.07 -3.89
C GLY A 2 -12.85 1.40 -3.18
N TYR A 3 -11.69 2.02 -3.23
CA TYR A 3 -10.63 1.69 -2.29
C TYR A 3 -10.77 2.61 -1.08
N ARG A 4 -10.42 2.11 0.11
CA ARG A 4 -10.22 2.96 1.28
C ARG A 4 -8.73 3.13 1.51
N ALA A 5 -8.28 4.36 1.63
CA ALA A 5 -6.87 4.66 1.86
C ALA A 5 -6.59 4.99 3.33
N PHE A 6 -5.43 4.56 3.82
CA PHE A 6 -4.87 4.92 5.12
C PHE A 6 -3.37 5.11 4.96
N TYR A 7 -2.74 5.93 5.79
CA TYR A 7 -1.34 6.31 5.59
C TYR A 7 -0.73 6.99 6.80
N CYS A 8 0.59 7.06 6.84
CA CYS A 8 1.36 7.84 7.81
C CYS A 8 2.54 8.47 7.07
N CYS A 9 2.65 9.79 7.12
CA CYS A 9 3.80 10.53 6.64
C CYS A 9 4.40 11.34 7.79
N TYR A 10 5.59 10.93 8.25
CA TYR A 10 6.30 11.56 9.36
C TYR A 10 6.82 12.95 9.01
N LYS A 11 7.05 13.24 7.73
CA LYS A 11 7.58 14.53 7.27
C LYS A 11 6.53 15.63 7.30
N THR A 12 5.26 15.30 6.99
CA THR A 12 4.15 16.26 6.96
C THR A 12 3.27 16.18 8.21
N ASP A 13 3.56 15.25 9.13
CA ASP A 13 2.73 14.92 10.30
C ASP A 13 1.29 14.53 9.91
N GLU A 14 1.11 14.01 8.69
CA GLU A 14 -0.19 13.61 8.17
C GLU A 14 -0.39 12.12 8.41
N THR A 15 -1.41 11.76 9.18
CA THR A 15 -1.71 10.36 9.51
C THR A 15 -3.20 10.12 9.37
N LEU A 16 -3.55 8.98 8.76
CA LEU A 16 -4.89 8.45 8.68
C LEU A 16 -4.83 6.96 9.04
N SER A 17 -5.51 6.58 10.11
CA SER A 17 -5.53 5.20 10.60
C SER A 17 -6.37 4.30 9.69
N ALA A 18 -6.11 2.98 9.72
CA ALA A 18 -6.92 2.02 8.96
C ALA A 18 -8.39 1.97 9.42
N GLU A 19 -8.67 2.33 10.68
CA GLU A 19 -10.03 2.42 11.24
C GLU A 19 -10.80 3.63 10.70
N GLU A 20 -10.07 4.70 10.34
CA GLU A 20 -10.60 5.93 9.76
C GLU A 20 -10.41 6.00 8.24
N ALA A 21 -10.00 4.89 7.62
CA ALA A 21 -9.68 4.83 6.20
C ALA A 21 -10.85 5.34 5.35
N CYS A 22 -10.57 6.32 4.49
CA CYS A 22 -11.59 7.02 3.72
C CYS A 22 -11.62 6.52 2.28
N GLU A 23 -12.80 6.54 1.66
CA GLU A 23 -12.96 6.18 0.25
C GLU A 23 -12.12 7.10 -0.63
N MET A 24 -11.34 6.51 -1.53
CA MET A 24 -10.38 7.19 -2.38
C MET A 24 -10.33 6.51 -3.76
N ASP A 25 -10.48 7.31 -4.81
CA ASP A 25 -10.27 6.87 -6.19
C ASP A 25 -8.80 6.48 -6.43
N LEU A 26 -8.58 5.44 -7.24
CA LEU A 26 -7.22 4.97 -7.57
C LEU A 26 -6.34 6.04 -8.21
N SER A 27 -6.93 6.94 -9.03
CA SER A 27 -6.17 8.06 -9.60
C SER A 27 -5.68 9.01 -8.52
N VAL A 28 -6.54 9.34 -7.55
CA VAL A 28 -6.16 10.20 -6.42
C VAL A 28 -5.15 9.48 -5.52
N ALA A 29 -5.34 8.20 -5.23
CA ALA A 29 -4.38 7.40 -4.49
C ALA A 29 -3.00 7.37 -5.16
N ALA A 30 -2.95 7.24 -6.50
CA ALA A 30 -1.72 7.23 -7.28
C ALA A 30 -0.95 8.56 -7.24
N ASP A 31 -1.66 9.69 -7.13
CA ASP A 31 -1.04 11.00 -6.91
C ASP A 31 -0.59 11.15 -5.44
N ARG A 32 -1.47 10.84 -4.48
CA ARG A 32 -1.22 10.99 -3.03
C ARG A 32 -0.06 10.15 -2.54
N ILE A 33 0.11 8.93 -3.04
CA ILE A 33 1.18 8.04 -2.59
C ILE A 33 2.58 8.65 -2.82
N LEU A 34 2.77 9.43 -3.89
CA LEU A 34 4.04 10.11 -4.15
C LEU A 34 4.25 11.31 -3.21
N GLU A 35 3.17 11.97 -2.82
CA GLU A 35 3.21 13.06 -1.84
C GLU A 35 3.48 12.57 -0.42
N LEU A 36 3.04 11.34 -0.09
CA LEU A 36 3.08 10.79 1.26
C LEU A 36 4.31 9.95 1.56
N LEU A 37 4.87 9.22 0.58
CA LEU A 37 6.05 8.37 0.80
C LEU A 37 7.36 9.17 0.67
N GLN A 38 7.59 10.09 1.60
CA GLN A 38 8.66 11.10 1.52
C GLN A 38 9.92 10.77 2.33
N GLY A 39 9.76 10.04 3.43
CA GLY A 39 10.80 9.64 4.37
C GLY A 39 10.75 8.15 4.66
N ASP A 40 11.83 7.61 5.21
CA ASP A 40 11.84 6.23 5.69
C ASP A 40 10.71 5.99 6.69
N GLU A 41 10.14 4.79 6.65
CA GLU A 41 9.01 4.36 7.48
C GLU A 41 7.66 5.00 7.16
N ASP A 42 7.60 5.99 6.25
CA ASP A 42 6.32 6.45 5.71
C ASP A 42 5.60 5.28 5.02
N PHE A 43 4.30 5.19 5.22
CA PHE A 43 3.51 4.14 4.59
C PHE A 43 2.18 4.65 4.02
N PHE A 44 1.72 3.94 3.01
CA PHE A 44 0.43 4.14 2.38
C PHE A 44 -0.23 2.78 2.17
N GLY A 45 -1.49 2.64 2.55
CA GLY A 45 -2.23 1.39 2.45
C GLY A 45 -3.58 1.59 1.80
N LEU A 46 -3.98 0.59 1.03
CA LEU A 46 -5.26 0.51 0.32
C LEU A 46 -6.01 -0.72 0.78
N ILE A 47 -7.28 -0.54 1.10
CA ILE A 47 -8.20 -1.60 1.51
C ILE A 47 -9.30 -1.70 0.46
N ASP A 48 -9.47 -2.88 -0.14
CA ASP A 48 -10.54 -3.12 -1.09
C ASP A 48 -11.91 -3.36 -0.40
N ASP A 49 -12.96 -3.54 -1.20
CA ASP A 49 -14.32 -3.84 -0.74
C ASP A 49 -14.44 -5.21 -0.01
N HIS A 50 -13.44 -6.08 -0.14
CA HIS A 50 -13.37 -7.40 0.51
C HIS A 50 -12.49 -7.41 1.77
N ASN A 51 -12.04 -6.24 2.23
CA ASN A 51 -11.08 -6.05 3.33
C ASN A 51 -9.69 -6.67 3.07
N ASN A 52 -9.31 -6.92 1.83
CA ASN A 52 -7.92 -7.21 1.51
C ASN A 52 -7.13 -5.91 1.54
N THR A 53 -5.91 -5.98 2.07
CA THR A 53 -5.03 -4.81 2.23
C THR A 53 -3.82 -4.96 1.32
N LEU A 54 -3.44 -3.88 0.67
CA LEU A 54 -2.16 -3.71 -0.01
C LEU A 54 -1.46 -2.50 0.60
N GLN A 55 -0.26 -2.69 1.12
CA GLN A 55 0.51 -1.65 1.78
C GLN A 55 1.82 -1.39 1.03
N PHE A 56 2.24 -0.12 1.04
CA PHE A 56 3.46 0.39 0.47
C PHE A 56 4.22 1.11 1.57
N LEU A 57 5.40 0.60 1.93
CA LEU A 57 6.29 1.16 2.93
C LEU A 57 7.52 1.74 2.25
N ARG A 58 7.88 2.97 2.59
CA ARG A 58 9.09 3.60 2.10
C ARG A 58 10.32 2.99 2.79
N ASN A 59 11.26 2.48 1.98
CA ASN A 59 12.52 1.92 2.45
C ASN A 59 13.69 2.38 1.57
N GLY A 60 14.38 3.43 2.01
CA GLY A 60 15.53 4.02 1.32
C GLY A 60 15.13 4.53 -0.06
N GLU A 61 15.67 3.94 -1.13
CA GLU A 61 15.33 4.28 -2.52
C GLU A 61 14.20 3.41 -3.10
N THR A 62 13.77 2.39 -2.36
CA THR A 62 12.74 1.43 -2.79
C THR A 62 11.44 1.58 -2.00
N ILE A 63 10.41 0.86 -2.45
CA ILE A 63 9.17 0.64 -1.72
C ILE A 63 9.07 -0.85 -1.41
N TRP A 64 8.83 -1.19 -0.16
CA TRP A 64 8.36 -2.51 0.21
C TRP A 64 6.84 -2.56 0.01
N MET A 65 6.39 -3.32 -0.97
CA MET A 65 4.98 -3.54 -1.25
C MET A 65 4.56 -4.87 -0.66
N GLU A 66 3.49 -4.90 0.14
CA GLU A 66 3.06 -6.10 0.84
C GLU A 66 1.54 -6.28 0.96
N ILE A 67 1.12 -7.53 1.02
CA ILE A 67 -0.22 -7.99 1.38
C ILE A 67 -0.12 -8.69 2.74
N PRO A 68 -0.58 -8.06 3.84
CA PRO A 68 -0.57 -8.67 5.16
C PRO A 68 -1.52 -9.87 5.23
N ILE A 69 -1.07 -10.96 5.86
CA ILE A 69 -1.86 -12.16 6.14
C ILE A 69 -1.82 -12.39 7.67
N PRO A 70 -2.67 -11.69 8.45
CA PRO A 70 -2.63 -11.74 9.91
C PRO A 70 -2.74 -13.15 10.49
N ASP A 71 -3.56 -14.02 9.89
CA ASP A 71 -3.71 -15.43 10.30
C ASP A 71 -2.41 -16.23 10.24
N LYS A 72 -1.46 -15.82 9.38
CA LYS A 72 -0.15 -16.44 9.22
C LYS A 72 0.96 -15.69 9.95
N GLN A 73 0.65 -14.59 10.65
CA GLN A 73 1.63 -13.71 11.32
C GLN A 73 2.76 -13.31 10.36
N GLY A 74 2.39 -12.79 9.19
CA GLY A 74 3.34 -12.36 8.18
C GLY A 74 2.65 -11.70 6.99
N SER A 75 3.43 -11.37 5.99
CA SER A 75 2.94 -10.76 4.75
C SER A 75 3.59 -11.38 3.53
N TYR A 76 2.91 -11.29 2.38
CA TYR A 76 3.55 -11.52 1.09
C TYR A 76 4.01 -10.18 0.56
N GLY A 77 5.28 -10.02 0.23
CA GLY A 77 5.77 -8.76 -0.31
C GLY A 77 6.94 -8.88 -1.26
N LYS A 78 7.25 -7.74 -1.90
CA LYS A 78 8.42 -7.55 -2.74
C LYS A 78 8.88 -6.09 -2.70
N TYR A 79 10.15 -5.89 -3.04
CA TYR A 79 10.68 -4.54 -3.28
C TYR A 79 10.32 -4.10 -4.70
N ILE A 80 9.83 -2.87 -4.82
CA ILE A 80 9.62 -2.20 -6.10
C ILE A 80 10.33 -0.83 -6.11
N PRO A 81 10.71 -0.32 -7.28
CA PRO A 81 11.21 1.04 -7.43
C PRO A 81 10.14 2.09 -7.05
N LEU A 82 10.55 3.20 -6.44
CA LEU A 82 9.62 4.30 -6.08
C LEU A 82 8.87 4.85 -7.30
N ASN A 83 9.53 4.95 -8.45
CA ASN A 83 8.94 5.51 -9.67
C ASN A 83 7.87 4.60 -10.30
N GLU A 84 7.75 3.34 -9.89
CA GLU A 84 6.72 2.41 -10.37
C GLU A 84 5.44 2.44 -9.52
N VAL A 85 5.50 2.97 -8.29
CA VAL A 85 4.41 2.84 -7.32
C VAL A 85 3.11 3.49 -7.79
N SER A 86 3.16 4.70 -8.36
CA SER A 86 1.95 5.40 -8.81
C SER A 86 1.27 4.69 -9.98
N SER A 87 2.07 4.16 -10.92
CA SER A 87 1.55 3.40 -12.06
C SER A 87 0.90 2.09 -11.62
N LEU A 88 1.48 1.42 -10.61
CA LEU A 88 0.91 0.21 -10.03
C LEU A 88 -0.43 0.52 -9.34
N VAL A 89 -0.49 1.56 -8.50
CA VAL A 89 -1.72 1.96 -7.82
C VAL A 89 -2.82 2.32 -8.82
N ALA A 90 -2.51 3.09 -9.87
CA ALA A 90 -3.48 3.48 -10.89
C ALA A 90 -4.03 2.28 -11.69
N ALA A 91 -3.28 1.19 -11.76
CA ALA A 91 -3.63 -0.02 -12.51
C ALA A 91 -4.18 -1.15 -11.62
N LEU A 92 -4.48 -0.88 -10.34
CA LEU A 92 -4.98 -1.91 -9.44
C LEU A 92 -6.30 -2.50 -9.94
N PRO A 93 -6.49 -3.83 -9.81
CA PRO A 93 -7.75 -4.49 -10.10
C PRO A 93 -8.88 -4.02 -9.16
N ALA A 94 -10.06 -4.59 -9.32
CA ALA A 94 -11.20 -4.35 -8.41
C ALA A 94 -10.98 -4.85 -6.98
N GLN A 95 -10.18 -5.91 -6.88
CA GLN A 95 -10.00 -6.75 -5.71
C GLN A 95 -8.53 -7.09 -5.65
N ILE A 96 -7.93 -6.95 -4.48
CA ILE A 96 -6.54 -7.36 -4.25
C ILE A 96 -6.53 -8.88 -4.11
N ASP A 97 -5.95 -9.58 -5.09
CA ASP A 97 -5.72 -11.02 -5.05
C ASP A 97 -4.21 -11.29 -5.07
N LEU A 98 -3.74 -12.12 -4.13
CA LEU A 98 -2.34 -12.54 -4.07
C LEU A 98 -1.85 -13.18 -5.38
N ASN A 99 -2.73 -13.84 -6.14
CA ASN A 99 -2.39 -14.44 -7.42
C ASN A 99 -1.96 -13.41 -8.47
N ASP A 100 -2.47 -12.18 -8.40
CA ASP A 100 -2.05 -11.07 -9.26
C ASP A 100 -0.63 -10.59 -8.92
N PHE A 101 -0.12 -10.96 -7.74
CA PHE A 101 1.21 -10.61 -7.23
C PHE A 101 2.08 -11.85 -7.00
N SER A 102 2.06 -12.79 -7.95
CA SER A 102 2.77 -14.09 -7.87
C SER A 102 4.28 -14.02 -7.58
N GLU A 103 4.93 -12.88 -7.82
CA GLU A 103 6.35 -12.66 -7.51
C GLU A 103 6.63 -12.34 -6.04
N MET A 104 5.59 -12.03 -5.24
CA MET A 104 5.74 -11.74 -3.82
C MET A 104 6.16 -12.98 -3.03
N GLN A 105 7.02 -12.77 -2.04
CA GLN A 105 7.49 -13.83 -1.15
C GLN A 105 6.90 -13.62 0.25
N PHE A 106 6.54 -14.73 0.90
CA PHE A 106 6.08 -14.68 2.28
C PHE A 106 7.23 -14.33 3.23
N GLN A 107 7.01 -13.35 4.10
CA GLN A 107 7.88 -12.97 5.19
C GLN A 107 7.10 -13.02 6.51
N PRO A 108 7.53 -13.84 7.49
CA PRO A 108 6.94 -13.83 8.83
C PRO A 108 7.31 -12.53 9.56
N TRP A 109 6.40 -12.06 10.40
CA TRP A 109 6.61 -10.95 11.32
C TRP A 109 7.22 -11.41 12.65
#